data_AF-A0A497EZ04-F1
#
_entry.id   AF-A0A497EZ04-F1
#
_cell.length_a   1.000
_cell.length_b   1.000
_cell.length_c   1.000
_cell.angle_alpha   90.00
_cell.angle_beta   90.00
_cell.angle_gamma   90.00
#
_symmetry.space_group_name_H-M   'P 1'
#
loop_
_entity.id
_entity.type
_entity.pdbx_description
1 polymer ?
#
loop_
_entity_poly.entity_id
_entity_poly.type
_entity_poly.pdbx_seq_one_letter_code
_entity_poly.pdbx_strand_id
1 'polypeptide(L)'
;MTPATKVYILRGILGLIASTICVALNLTGSLGLAVGIFLYGLSFPIMKHVLKLTPSDFRGPEEIYFNGLAPFLALWIIPWVILYNFLYAPTP
;
A
#
# COMPACT_ATOMS: atom_id res chain seq x y z
N MET A 1 4.54 -0.54 -20.55
CA MET A 1 4.66 -0.94 -19.13
C MET A 1 4.10 -2.33 -18.96
N THR A 2 4.85 -3.23 -18.31
CA THR A 2 4.36 -4.60 -18.06
C THR A 2 3.25 -4.59 -16.99
N PRO A 3 2.37 -5.62 -16.97
CA PRO A 3 1.39 -5.80 -15.89
C PRO A 3 2.03 -5.73 -14.50
N ALA A 4 3.19 -6.39 -14.33
CA ALA A 4 3.94 -6.35 -13.10
C ALA A 4 4.36 -4.92 -12.70
N THR A 5 4.87 -4.10 -13.63
CA THR A 5 5.24 -2.72 -13.31
C THR A 5 4.00 -1.88 -12.93
N LYS A 6 2.85 -2.08 -13.60
CA LYS A 6 1.61 -1.36 -13.26
C LYS A 6 1.17 -1.67 -11.82
N VAL A 7 1.18 -2.94 -11.42
CA VAL A 7 0.84 -3.36 -10.05
C VAL A 7 1.83 -2.81 -9.03
N TYR A 8 3.13 -2.84 -9.34
CA TYR A 8 4.18 -2.28 -8.49
C TYR A 8 3.91 -0.80 -8.17
N ILE A 9 3.59 0.00 -9.18
CA ILE A 9 3.29 1.43 -9.01
C ILE A 9 1.96 1.65 -8.30
N LEU A 10 0.90 0.94 -8.69
CA LEU A 10 -0.41 1.04 -8.04
C LEU A 10 -0.27 0.81 -6.52
N ARG A 11 0.39 -0.28 -6.14
CA ARG A 11 0.59 -0.64 -4.74
C ARG A 11 1.52 0.34 -4.03
N GLY A 12 2.56 0.87 -4.69
CA GLY A 12 3.34 1.96 -4.12
C GLY A 12 2.50 3.21 -3.79
N ILE A 13 1.65 3.64 -4.74
CA ILE A 13 0.73 4.78 -4.54
C ILE A 13 -0.25 4.51 -3.39
N LEU A 14 -0.85 3.31 -3.35
CA LEU A 14 -1.76 2.93 -2.26
C LEU A 14 -1.06 2.87 -0.91
N GLY A 15 0.20 2.45 -0.85
CA GLY A 15 1.01 2.49 0.36
C GLY A 15 1.22 3.91 0.87
N LEU A 16 1.56 4.84 -0.04
CA LEU A 16 1.68 6.26 0.30
C LEU A 16 0.37 6.85 0.81
N ILE A 17 -0.76 6.54 0.15
CA ILE A 17 -2.10 6.94 0.61
C ILE A 17 -2.40 6.38 2.00
N ALA A 18 -2.07 5.10 2.24
CA ALA A 18 -2.25 4.48 3.55
C ALA A 18 -1.46 5.22 4.64
N SER A 19 -0.20 5.57 4.36
CA SER A 19 0.62 6.37 5.26
C SER A 19 0.00 7.74 5.55
N THR A 20 -0.42 8.45 4.49
CA THR A 20 -1.06 9.76 4.63
C THR A 20 -2.31 9.69 5.50
N ILE A 21 -3.18 8.68 5.29
CA ILE A 21 -4.38 8.49 6.11
C ILE A 21 -4.01 8.24 7.57
N CYS A 22 -3.03 7.37 7.83
CA CYS A 22 -2.62 7.05 9.20
C CYS A 22 -2.06 8.28 9.92
N VAL A 23 -1.23 9.09 9.25
CA VAL A 23 -0.66 10.31 9.83
C VAL A 23 -1.74 11.38 10.02
N ALA A 24 -2.52 11.69 8.99
CA ALA A 24 -3.52 12.76 9.01
C ALA A 24 -4.61 12.55 10.07
N LEU A 25 -4.95 11.29 10.35
CA LEU A 25 -5.95 10.91 11.36
C LEU A 25 -5.32 10.47 12.70
N ASN A 26 -4.01 10.62 12.86
CA ASN A 26 -3.27 10.24 14.07
C ASN A 26 -3.54 8.78 14.51
N LEU A 27 -3.64 7.87 13.55
CA LEU A 27 -3.93 6.45 13.81
C LEU A 27 -2.65 5.73 14.27
N THR A 28 -2.80 4.89 15.29
CA THR A 28 -1.73 4.06 15.86
C THR A 28 -2.18 2.61 16.04
N GLY A 29 -1.22 1.72 16.30
CA GLY A 29 -1.47 0.32 16.64
C GLY A 29 -2.32 -0.40 15.59
N SER A 30 -3.36 -1.09 16.06
CA SER A 30 -4.22 -1.92 15.22
C SER A 30 -5.00 -1.14 14.17
N LEU A 31 -5.37 0.13 14.43
CA LEU A 31 -6.15 0.94 13.49
C LEU A 31 -5.32 1.30 12.25
N GLY A 32 -4.07 1.72 12.44
CA GLY A 32 -3.19 1.99 11.31
C GLY A 32 -2.91 0.73 10.49
N LEU A 33 -2.69 -0.43 11.16
CA LEU A 33 -2.57 -1.73 10.50
C LEU A 33 -3.82 -2.07 9.65
N ALA A 34 -5.02 -1.82 10.18
CA ALA A 34 -6.27 -2.06 9.47
C ALA A 34 -6.37 -1.22 8.17
N VAL A 35 -5.92 0.04 8.19
CA VAL A 35 -5.89 0.90 6.98
C VAL A 35 -5.02 0.29 5.89
N GLY A 36 -3.81 -0.15 6.23
CA GLY A 36 -2.92 -0.76 5.23
C GLY A 36 -3.44 -2.10 4.71
N ILE A 37 -3.97 -2.97 5.57
CA ILE A 37 -4.59 -4.23 5.13
C ILE A 37 -5.76 -3.95 4.18
N PHE A 38 -6.62 -3.00 4.54
CA PHE A 38 -7.76 -2.59 3.72
C PHE A 38 -7.32 -2.05 2.36
N LEU A 39 -6.35 -1.12 2.31
CA LEU A 39 -5.88 -0.55 1.04
C LEU A 39 -5.09 -1.54 0.19
N TYR A 40 -4.37 -2.47 0.81
CA TYR A 40 -3.77 -3.59 0.08
C TYR A 40 -4.85 -4.47 -0.54
N GLY A 41 -5.89 -4.80 0.23
CA GLY A 41 -7.08 -5.50 -0.25
C GLY A 41 -7.75 -4.75 -1.41
N LEU A 42 -7.87 -3.43 -1.31
CA LEU A 42 -8.44 -2.57 -2.34
C LEU A 42 -7.62 -2.57 -3.64
N SER A 43 -6.33 -2.90 -3.59
CA SER A 43 -5.52 -3.05 -4.81
C SER A 43 -6.09 -4.11 -5.75
N PHE A 44 -6.69 -5.19 -5.24
CA PHE A 44 -7.24 -6.27 -6.07
C PHE A 44 -8.41 -5.84 -6.97
N PRO A 45 -9.50 -5.25 -6.44
CA PRO A 45 -10.56 -4.74 -7.29
C PRO A 45 -10.09 -3.60 -8.21
N ILE A 46 -9.12 -2.76 -7.80
CA ILE A 46 -8.55 -1.74 -8.70
C ILE A 46 -7.80 -2.39 -9.87
N MET A 47 -6.98 -3.42 -9.61
CA MET A 47 -6.29 -4.17 -10.66
C MET A 47 -7.30 -4.78 -11.66
N LYS A 48 -8.39 -5.37 -11.15
CA LYS A 48 -9.42 -5.99 -11.99
C LYS A 48 -10.24 -4.98 -12.80
N HIS A 49 -10.74 -3.92 -12.15
CA HIS A 49 -11.74 -3.04 -12.76
C HIS A 49 -11.15 -1.80 -13.43
N VAL A 50 -10.06 -1.24 -12.88
CA VAL A 50 -9.44 -0.02 -13.42
C VAL A 50 -8.32 -0.38 -14.39
N LEU A 51 -7.41 -1.26 -13.98
CA LEU A 51 -6.27 -1.66 -14.82
C LEU A 51 -6.62 -2.76 -15.83
N LYS A 52 -7.80 -3.39 -15.68
CA LYS A 52 -8.29 -4.48 -16.51
C LYS A 52 -7.30 -5.65 -16.60
N LEU A 53 -6.62 -5.94 -15.48
CA LEU A 53 -5.63 -7.02 -15.38
C LEU A 53 -6.32 -8.31 -14.92
N THR A 54 -5.87 -9.41 -15.50
CA THR A 54 -6.32 -10.78 -15.25
C THR A 54 -5.14 -11.66 -14.85
N PRO A 55 -5.35 -12.80 -14.17
CA PRO A 55 -4.26 -13.71 -13.81
C PRO A 55 -3.42 -14.20 -14.99
N SER A 56 -4.00 -14.30 -16.19
CA SER A 56 -3.29 -14.68 -17.42
C SER A 56 -2.31 -13.62 -17.93
N ASP A 57 -2.37 -12.39 -17.43
CA ASP A 57 -1.44 -11.31 -17.81
C ASP A 57 -0.08 -11.41 -17.08
N PHE A 58 0.05 -12.34 -16.14
CA PHE A 58 1.23 -12.51 -15.28
C PHE A 58 1.95 -13.82 -15.59
N ARG A 59 3.21 -13.94 -15.15
CA ARG A 59 4.00 -15.17 -15.35
C ARG A 59 3.48 -16.32 -14.49
N GLY A 60 2.96 -16.00 -13.31
CA GLY A 60 2.36 -16.94 -12.39
C GLY A 60 1.18 -16.30 -11.62
N PRO A 61 0.17 -17.09 -11.21
CA PRO A 61 -0.98 -16.58 -10.47
C PRO A 61 -0.61 -15.91 -9.14
N GLU A 62 0.48 -16.34 -8.50
CA GLU A 62 1.03 -15.77 -7.28
C GLU A 62 1.50 -14.31 -7.43
N GLU A 63 1.89 -13.92 -8.65
CA GLU A 63 2.43 -12.59 -8.95
C GLU A 63 1.37 -11.50 -8.70
N ILE A 64 0.08 -11.78 -8.94
CA ILE A 64 -1.02 -10.88 -8.58
C ILE A 64 -1.06 -10.59 -7.07
N TYR A 65 -0.72 -11.59 -6.25
CA TYR A 65 -0.83 -11.47 -4.80
C TYR A 65 0.39 -10.80 -4.20
N PHE A 66 1.59 -11.10 -4.66
CA PHE A 66 2.83 -10.63 -4.02
C PHE A 66 3.55 -9.50 -4.75
N ASN A 67 3.36 -9.33 -6.05
CA ASN A 67 4.07 -8.29 -6.78
C ASN A 67 3.66 -6.90 -6.27
N GLY A 68 4.61 -6.03 -5.96
CA GLY A 68 4.31 -4.73 -5.36
C GLY A 68 3.98 -4.76 -3.86
N LEU A 69 4.09 -5.90 -3.17
CA LEU A 69 3.97 -5.96 -1.70
C LEU A 69 5.08 -5.15 -1.02
N ALA A 70 6.33 -5.33 -1.46
CA ALA A 70 7.48 -4.62 -0.91
C ALA A 70 7.34 -3.08 -1.01
N PRO A 71 7.08 -2.48 -2.20
CA PRO A 71 6.90 -1.03 -2.28
C PRO A 71 5.65 -0.55 -1.52
N PHE A 72 4.57 -1.34 -1.42
CA PHE A 72 3.41 -1.00 -0.60
C PHE A 72 3.80 -0.85 0.86
N LEU A 73 4.42 -1.88 1.45
CA LEU A 73 4.84 -1.87 2.85
C LEU A 73 5.87 -0.78 3.12
N ALA A 74 6.83 -0.60 2.22
CA ALA A 74 7.84 0.44 2.34
C ALA A 74 7.22 1.84 2.35
N LEU A 75 6.31 2.15 1.42
CA LEU A 75 5.67 3.47 1.31
C LEU A 75 4.52 3.69 2.30
N TRP A 76 4.04 2.63 2.95
CA TRP A 76 3.07 2.73 4.03
C TRP A 76 3.75 2.87 5.39
N ILE A 77 4.53 1.87 5.81
CA ILE A 77 5.05 1.77 7.17
C ILE A 77 6.13 2.81 7.43
N ILE A 78 7.11 2.96 6.52
CA ILE A 78 8.26 3.82 6.76
C ILE A 78 7.83 5.29 6.91
N PRO A 79 7.08 5.89 5.96
CA PRO A 79 6.68 7.28 6.10
C PRO A 79 5.68 7.47 7.25
N TRP A 80 4.82 6.48 7.53
CA TRP A 80 3.89 6.58 8.65
C TRP A 80 4.64 6.68 9.97
N VAL A 81 5.57 5.76 10.23
CA VAL A 81 6.36 5.76 11.48
C VAL A 81 7.21 7.01 11.58
N ILE A 82 7.92 7.40 10.51
CA ILE A 82 8.78 8.59 10.53
C ILE A 82 7.95 9.84 10.79
N LEU A 83 6.93 10.10 9.98
CA LEU A 83 6.12 11.32 10.11
C LEU A 83 5.38 11.36 11.43
N TYR A 84 4.86 10.23 11.90
CA TYR A 84 4.20 10.17 13.20
C TYR A 84 5.15 10.58 14.33
N ASN A 85 6.38 10.09 14.32
CA ASN A 85 7.37 10.47 15.33
C ASN A 85 7.74 11.95 15.25
N PHE A 86 7.92 12.51 14.05
CA PHE A 86 8.25 13.93 13.91
C PHE A 86 7.09 14.87 14.29
N LEU A 87 5.84 14.46 14.07
CA LEU A 87 4.67 15.32 14.25
C LEU A 87 3.99 15.16 15.62
N TYR A 88 4.06 13.97 16.22
CA TYR A 88 3.27 13.62 17.40
C TYR A 88 4.08 13.03 18.55
N ALA A 89 5.33 12.59 18.36
CA ALA A 89 6.12 12.15 19.49
C ALA A 89 6.48 13.36 20.37
N PRO A 90 6.32 13.26 21.70
CA PRO A 90 6.73 14.32 22.60
C PRO A 90 8.24 14.55 22.46
N THR A 91 8.63 15.80 22.22
CA THR A 91 10.03 16.22 22.35
C THR A 91 10.49 16.04 23.80
N PRO A 92 11.73 15.59 24.03
CA PRO A 92 12.28 15.41 25.38
C PRO A 92 12.29 16.70 26.19
#